data_AF-A0AAU7LPJ7-F1
#
_entry.id   AF-A0AAU7LPJ7-F1
#
_cell.length_a   1.000
_cell.length_b   1.000
_cell.length_c   1.000
_cell.angle_alpha   90.00
_cell.angle_beta   90.00
_cell.angle_gamma   90.00
#
_symmetry.space_group_name_H-M   'P 1'
#
loop_
_entity.id
_entity.type
_entity.pdbx_description
1 polymer ?
#
loop_
_entity_poly.entity_id
_entity_poly.type
_entity_poly.pdbx_seq_one_letter_code
_entity_poly.pdbx_strand_id
1 'polypeptide(L)' 'MHALAALGWKQSDFCRKAGLDKNTPSRWINGKTPVPAWVPAYLGAMADIKRLHQVYIEPDA' A
#
# COMPACT_ATOMS: atom_id res chain seq x y z
N MET A 1 4.47 -2.70 8.22
CA MET A 1 5.18 -1.89 7.20
C MET A 1 5.79 -2.71 6.05
N HIS A 2 5.80 -4.05 6.09
CA HIS A 2 6.33 -4.90 5.01
C HIS A 2 5.62 -4.74 3.65
N ALA A 3 4.29 -4.55 3.63
CA ALA A 3 3.53 -4.46 2.37
C ALA A 3 3.91 -3.25 1.51
N LEU A 4 4.17 -2.08 2.11
CA LEU A 4 4.58 -0.89 1.37
C LEU A 4 5.99 -1.07 0.78
N ALA A 5 6.91 -1.67 1.55
CA ALA A 5 8.25 -1.98 1.07
C ALA A 5 8.22 -2.95 -0.12
N ALA A 6 7.40 -4.02 -0.05
CA ALA A 6 7.20 -4.96 -1.16
C ALA A 6 6.66 -4.26 -2.42
N LEU A 7 5.84 -3.23 -2.25
CA LEU A 7 5.32 -2.41 -3.36
C LEU A 7 6.31 -1.33 -3.84
N GLY A 8 7.40 -1.08 -3.13
CA GLY A 8 8.30 0.05 -3.39
C GLY A 8 7.67 1.40 -3.06
N TRP A 9 6.67 1.42 -2.17
CA TRP A 9 5.91 2.62 -1.82
C TRP A 9 6.36 3.22 -0.49
N LYS A 10 6.37 4.55 -0.42
CA LYS A 10 6.38 5.31 0.83
C LYS A 10 4.95 5.46 1.37
N GLN A 11 4.82 5.87 2.64
CA GLN A 11 3.50 6.17 3.21
C GLN A 11 2.75 7.27 2.42
N SER A 12 3.49 8.24 1.87
CA SER A 12 2.93 9.28 1.00
C SER A 12 2.35 8.73 -0.30
N ASP A 13 2.98 7.72 -0.89
CA ASP A 13 2.50 7.09 -2.12
C ASP A 13 1.21 6.34 -1.87
N PHE A 14 1.14 5.59 -0.76
CA PHE A 14 -0.09 4.95 -0.31
C PHE A 14 -1.22 5.97 -0.12
N CYS A 15 -0.97 7.07 0.59
CA CYS A 15 -2.00 8.10 0.81
C CYS A 15 -2.50 8.68 -0.51
N ARG A 16 -1.59 9.03 -1.43
CA ARG A 16 -1.95 9.55 -2.75
C ARG A 16 -2.78 8.55 -3.56
N LYS A 17 -2.35 7.28 -3.60
CA LYS A 17 -3.00 6.22 -4.40
C LYS A 17 -4.35 5.77 -3.82
N ALA A 18 -4.51 5.81 -2.51
CA ALA A 18 -5.74 5.45 -1.82
C ALA A 18 -6.67 6.65 -1.54
N GLY A 19 -6.31 7.86 -1.98
CA GLY A 19 -7.11 9.07 -1.78
C GLY A 19 -7.24 9.52 -0.32
N LEU A 20 -6.20 9.28 0.49
CA LEU A 20 -6.18 9.61 1.92
C LEU A 20 -5.39 10.88 2.20
N ASP A 21 -5.75 11.56 3.30
CA ASP A 21 -4.95 12.66 3.84
C ASP A 21 -3.56 12.15 4.28
N LYS A 22 -2.53 12.99 4.07
CA LYS A 22 -1.13 12.67 4.39
C LYS A 22 -0.89 12.32 5.86
N ASN A 23 -1.75 12.78 6.78
CA ASN A 23 -1.61 12.50 8.21
C ASN A 23 -2.33 11.22 8.64
N THR A 24 -3.10 10.59 7.75
CA THR A 24 -3.90 9.38 8.05
C THR A 24 -3.05 8.24 8.62
N PRO A 25 -1.88 7.88 8.04
CA PRO A 25 -1.04 6.82 8.60
C PRO A 25 -0.54 7.13 10.02
N SER A 26 -0.19 8.40 10.27
CA SER A 26 0.23 8.84 11.60
C SER A 26 -0.90 8.70 12.63
N ARG A 27 -2.14 9.03 12.26
CA ARG A 27 -3.30 8.82 13.15
C ARG A 27 -3.52 7.36 13.48
N TRP A 28 -3.34 6.45 12.52
CA TRP A 28 -3.44 5.01 12.74
C TRP A 28 -2.34 4.47 13.65
N ILE A 29 -1.08 4.83 13.38
CA ILE A 29 0.08 4.37 14.16
C ILE A 29 -0.03 4.85 15.63
N ASN A 30 -0.52 6.07 15.83
CA ASN A 30 -0.73 6.64 17.16
C ASN A 30 -2.06 6.23 17.81
N GLY A 31 -2.83 5.31 17.20
CA GLY A 31 -4.10 4.82 17.75
C GLY A 31 -5.22 5.85 17.81
N LYS A 32 -5.08 7.02 17.17
CA LYS A 32 -6.11 8.07 17.15
C LYS A 32 -7.34 7.65 16.34
N THR A 33 -7.14 6.82 15.32
CA THR A 33 -8.21 6.19 14.55
C THR A 33 -7.81 4.75 14.23
N PRO A 34 -8.77 3.81 14.17
CA PRO A 34 -8.47 2.44 13.76
C PRO A 34 -8.08 2.40 12.28
N VAL A 35 -7.24 1.42 11.92
CA VAL A 35 -6.96 1.11 10.51
C VAL A 35 -8.21 0.47 9.91
N PRO A 36 -8.78 1.02 8.83
CA PRO A 36 -9.93 0.42 8.17
C PRO A 36 -9.61 -0.97 7.61
N ALA A 37 -10.57 -1.88 7.67
CA ALA A 37 -10.41 -3.26 7.19
C ALA A 37 -10.08 -3.36 5.69
N TRP A 38 -10.46 -2.37 4.88
CA TRP A 38 -10.13 -2.35 3.45
C TRP A 38 -8.63 -2.13 3.19
N VAL A 39 -7.88 -1.51 4.11
CA VAL A 39 -6.46 -1.16 3.92
C VAL A 39 -5.59 -2.38 3.64
N PRO A 40 -5.61 -3.45 4.46
CA PRO A 40 -4.86 -4.65 4.15
C PRO A 40 -5.34 -5.33 2.86
N ALA A 41 -6.64 -5.34 2.57
CA ALA A 41 -7.18 -5.92 1.32
C ALA A 41 -6.68 -5.16 0.08
N TYR A 42 -6.68 -3.82 0.13
CA TYR A 42 -6.15 -2.97 -0.93
C TYR A 42 -4.65 -3.20 -1.14
N LEU A 43 -3.85 -3.22 -0.07
CA LEU A 43 -2.42 -3.47 -0.18
C LEU A 43 -2.11 -4.87 -0.73
N GLY A 44 -2.91 -5.87 -0.36
CA GLY A 44 -2.83 -7.21 -0.94
C GLY A 44 -3.11 -7.21 -2.44
N ALA A 45 -4.21 -6.60 -2.88
CA ALA A 45 -4.55 -6.49 -4.29
C ALA A 45 -3.46 -5.78 -5.11
N MET A 46 -2.86 -4.72 -4.57
CA MET A 46 -1.76 -4.02 -5.24
C MET A 46 -0.51 -4.88 -5.35
N ALA A 47 -0.24 -5.72 -4.35
CA ALA A 47 0.89 -6.64 -4.38
C ALA A 47 0.68 -7.73 -5.44
N ASP A 48 -0.54 -8.25 -5.56
CA ASP A 48 -0.91 -9.19 -6.62
C ASP A 48 -0.76 -8.59 -8.01
N ILE A 49 -1.20 -7.34 -8.21
CA ILE A 49 -1.03 -6.63 -9.47
C ILE A 49 0.46 -6.46 -9.81
N LYS A 50 1.29 -6.07 -8.82
CA LYS A 50 2.74 -5.95 -9.03
C LYS A 50 3.35 -7.30 -9.43
N ARG A 51 2.98 -8.39 -8.74
CA ARG A 51 3.44 -9.74 -9.06
C ARG A 51 3.05 -10.13 -10.49
N LEU A 52 1.81 -9.86 -10.90
CA LEU A 52 1.35 -10.15 -12.27
C LEU A 52 2.11 -9.31 -13.30
N HIS A 53 2.38 -8.05 -13.03
CA HIS A 53 3.18 -7.19 -13.90
C HIS A 53 4.59 -7.76 -14.11
N GLN A 54 5.25 -8.19 -13.03
CA GLN A 54 6.58 -8.82 -13.12
C GLN A 54 6.54 -10.11 -13.94
N VAL A 55 5.52 -10.95 -13.76
CA VAL A 55 5.44 -12.23 -14.47
C VAL A 55 5.17 -12.06 -15.97
N TYR A 56 4.33 -11.10 -16.37
CA TYR A 56 3.80 -11.04 -17.73
C TYR A 56 4.27 -9.86 -18.57
N ILE A 57 4.78 -8.80 -17.94
CA ILE A 57 5.20 -7.56 -18.62
C ILE A 57 6.70 -7.35 -18.48
N GLU A 58 7.29 -7.65 -17.32
CA GLU A 58 8.72 -7.47 -17.03
C GLU A 58 9.38 -8.78 -16.54
N PRO A 59 9.37 -9.86 -17.33
CA PRO A 59 9.86 -11.17 -16.87
C PRO A 59 11.37 -11.20 -16.56
N ASP A 60 12.15 -10.27 -17.13
CA ASP A 60 13.61 -10.23 -17.02
C ASP A 60 14.14 -9.05 -16.15
N ALA A 61 13.26 -8.39 -15.38
CA ALA A 61 13.61 -7.25 -14.52
C ALA A 61 14.04 -7.63 -13.09
#